data_AF-A0A847XBF3-F1
#
_entry.id   AF-A0A847XBF3-F1
#
_cell.length_a   1.000
_cell.length_b   1.000
_cell.length_c   1.000
_cell.angle_alpha   90.00
_cell.angle_beta   90.00
_cell.angle_gamma   90.00
#
_symmetry.space_group_name_H-M   'P 1'
#
loop_
_entity.id
_entity.type
_entity.pdbx_description
1 polymer ?
#
loop_
_entity_poly.entity_id
_entity_poly.type
_entity_poly.pdbx_seq_one_letter_code
_entity_poly.pdbx_strand_id
1 'polypeptide(L)' 'MNGVIAINKRENMTSFDVVRQIQRKLGVKAGHSGTLDPNATGVLV' A
#
# COMPACT_ATOMS: atom_id res chain seq x y z
N MET A 1 8.32 10.24 11.69
CA MET A 1 6.95 9.79 12.01
C MET A 1 6.91 8.30 11.81
N ASN A 2 6.46 7.54 12.81
CA ASN A 2 6.36 6.08 12.76
C ASN A 2 4.90 5.68 12.99
N GLY A 3 4.40 4.72 12.24
CA GLY A 3 3.02 4.27 12.34
C GLY A 3 2.69 3.19 11.31
N VAL A 4 1.46 2.68 11.41
CA VAL A 4 0.88 1.69 10.50
C VAL A 4 -0.43 2.26 9.98
N ILE A 5 -0.72 2.04 8.69
CA ILE A 5 -1.96 2.51 8.05
C ILE A 5 -2.57 1.33 7.31
N ALA A 6 -3.81 0.99 7.64
CA ALA A 6 -4.57 0.03 6.87
C ALA A 6 -5.14 0.70 5.61
N ILE A 7 -4.79 0.18 4.43
CA ILE A 7 -5.27 0.69 3.15
C ILE A 7 -6.12 -0.39 2.47
N ASN A 8 -7.32 -0.04 2.02
CA ASN A 8 -8.07 -0.91 1.13
C ASN A 8 -7.50 -0.83 -0.30
N LYS A 9 -6.72 -1.83 -0.71
CA LYS A 9 -6.16 -1.92 -2.07
C LYS A 9 -7.28 -2.22 -3.06
N ARG A 10 -7.36 -1.43 -4.12
CA ARG A 10 -8.28 -1.65 -5.24
C ARG A 10 -7.72 -2.70 -6.21
N GLU A 11 -8.59 -3.28 -7.05
CA GLU A 11 -8.17 -4.13 -8.16
C GLU A 11 -7.33 -3.33 -9.17
N ASN A 12 -6.57 -4.05 -10.00
CA ASN A 12 -5.69 -3.51 -11.03
C ASN A 12 -4.56 -2.62 -10.47
N MET A 13 -4.17 -2.84 -9.20
CA MET A 13 -3.00 -2.21 -8.57
C MET A 13 -2.16 -3.27 -7.89
N THR A 14 -0.84 -3.20 -8.04
CA THR A 14 0.08 -4.00 -7.22
C THR A 14 0.17 -3.45 -5.80
N SER A 15 0.63 -4.26 -4.85
CA SER A 15 0.93 -3.77 -3.49
C SER A 15 2.02 -2.69 -3.50
N PHE A 16 2.98 -2.77 -4.43
CA PHE A 16 4.00 -1.73 -4.63
C PHE A 16 3.45 -0.42 -5.18
N ASP A 17 2.38 -0.44 -5.97
CA ASP A 17 1.75 0.79 -6.46
C ASP A 17 1.15 1.58 -5.30
N VAL A 18 0.53 0.89 -4.33
CA VAL A 18 0.04 1.52 -3.09
C VAL A 18 1.18 2.18 -2.32
N VAL A 19 2.28 1.45 -2.08
CA VAL A 19 3.46 2.00 -1.39
C VAL A 19 4.00 3.23 -2.11
N ARG A 20 4.16 3.18 -3.44
CA ARG A 20 4.63 4.32 -4.25
C ARG A 20 3.71 5.53 -4.13
N GLN A 21 2.39 5.34 -4.12
CA GLN A 21 1.44 6.44 -3.93
C GLN A 21 1.58 7.07 -2.54
N ILE A 22 1.74 6.26 -1.49
CA ILE A 22 1.94 6.76 -0.12
C ILE A 22 3.26 7.52 0.02
N GLN A 23 4.36 6.97 -0.49
CA GLN A 23 5.67 7.63 -0.48
C GLN A 23 5.61 8.99 -1.21
N ARG A 24 4.94 9.05 -2.38
CA ARG A 24 4.78 10.29 -3.15
C ARG A 24 3.90 11.32 -2.44
N LYS A 25 2.81 10.90 -1.81
CA LYS A 25 1.85 11.82 -1.16
C LYS A 25 2.35 12.35 0.18
N LEU A 26 3.05 11.52 0.95
CA LEU A 26 3.44 11.85 2.31
C LEU A 26 4.93 12.21 2.45
N GLY A 27 5.76 11.93 1.45
CA GLY A 27 7.20 12.21 1.52
C GLY A 27 7.95 11.37 2.56
N VAL A 28 7.44 10.19 2.90
CA VAL A 28 8.00 9.30 3.93
C VAL A 28 8.43 7.97 3.33
N LYS A 29 9.33 7.25 4.03
CA LYS A 29 9.65 5.85 3.70
C LYS A 29 8.48 4.97 4.15
N ALA A 30 8.02 4.10 3.25
CA ALA A 30 6.93 3.16 3.51
C ALA A 30 7.20 1.79 2.87
N GLY A 31 6.54 0.76 3.39
CA GLY A 31 6.51 -0.61 2.88
C GLY A 31 5.15 -1.24 3.17
N HIS A 32 5.01 -2.56 2.99
CA HIS A 32 3.82 -3.32 3.37
C HIS A 32 4.22 -4.61 4.10
N SER A 33 3.33 -5.13 4.94
CA SER A 33 3.51 -6.32 5.77
C SER A 33 2.95 -7.61 5.14
N GLY A 34 2.48 -7.54 3.89
CA GLY A 34 2.04 -8.70 3.11
C GLY A 34 1.68 -8.27 1.69
N THR A 35 1.85 -9.15 0.71
CA THR A 35 1.52 -8.84 -0.69
C THR A 35 0.10 -9.30 -1.00
N LEU A 36 -0.66 -8.45 -1.68
CA LEU A 36 -1.89 -8.81 -2.38
C LEU A 36 -1.65 -8.80 -3.90
N ASP A 37 -2.21 -9.80 -4.59
CA ASP A 37 -2.15 -9.91 -6.05
C ASP A 37 -2.82 -8.70 -6.73
N PRO A 38 -2.43 -8.37 -7.98
CA PRO A 38 -2.98 -7.21 -8.68
C PRO A 38 -4.51 -7.23 -8.83
N ASN A 39 -5.09 -8.42 -9.01
CA ASN A 39 -6.53 -8.65 -9.12
C ASN A 39 -7.25 -8.80 -7.76
N ALA A 40 -6.52 -8.89 -6.64
CA ALA A 40 -7.13 -8.96 -5.32
C ALA A 40 -7.53 -7.56 -4.79
N THR A 41 -8.59 -7.51 -3.98
CA THR A 41 -8.93 -6.34 -3.16
C THR A 41 -8.79 -6.67 -1.67
N GLY A 42 -8.78 -5.63 -0.83
CA GLY A 42 -8.86 -5.80 0.61
C GLY A 42 -7.77 -5.03 1.36
N VAL A 43 -7.61 -5.37 2.63
CA VAL A 43 -6.73 -4.64 3.54
C VAL A 43 -5.26 -4.99 3.26
N LEU A 44 -4.50 -3.97 2.86
CA LEU A 44 -3.04 -3.96 2.82
C LEU A 44 -2.54 -3.14 4.01
N VAL A 45 -1.60 -3.71 4.77
CA VAL A 45 -0.98 -3.09 5.96
C VAL A 45 0.46 -2.75 5.67
#